data_AF-A0A350RHD2-F1
#
_entry.id   AF-A0A350RHD2-F1
#
_cell.length_a   1.000
_cell.length_b   1.000
_cell.length_c   1.000
_cell.angle_alpha   90.00
_cell.angle_beta   90.00
_cell.angle_gamma   90.00
#
_symmetry.space_group_name_H-M   'P 1'
#
loop_
_entity.id
_entity.type
_entity.pdbx_description
1 polymer ?
#
loop_
_entity_poly.entity_id
_entity_poly.type
_entity_poly.pdbx_seq_one_letter_code
_entity_poly.pdbx_strand_id
1 'polypeptide(L)'
;MNRHPLVLVNGIVQEMPANDRVINGGNIPRQGTAPAPAVDGDQWYDTSNNALMLYSGSNWISVGGASGGGSVVVSPTAPTTPSDGSLWYDTAEGFLKVYLAATVEWVPCQMAFFIQDTAPTTGFNQGDIWYSPLLNVFSMYVAGSTNSWVPMGSQLSVTDILAFG
;
A
#
# COMPACT_ATOMS: atom_id res chain seq x y z
N MET A 1 26.25 40.14 -2.49
CA MET A 1 27.49 39.51 -1.98
C MET A 1 27.05 38.22 -1.30
N ASN A 2 27.39 37.06 -1.86
CA ASN A 2 26.93 35.78 -1.32
C ASN A 2 27.73 35.49 -0.05
N ARG A 3 27.04 35.22 1.06
CA ARG A 3 27.67 34.88 2.34
C ARG A 3 27.65 33.36 2.49
N HIS A 4 28.82 32.75 2.69
CA HIS A 4 28.98 31.32 2.94
C HIS A 4 29.19 31.05 4.44
N PRO A 5 28.73 29.89 4.95
CA PRO A 5 28.98 29.49 6.32
C PRO A 5 30.49 29.27 6.57
N LEU A 6 30.91 29.57 7.80
CA LEU A 6 32.30 29.50 8.23
C LEU A 6 32.50 28.29 9.16
N VAL A 7 33.64 27.63 9.02
CA VAL A 7 34.08 26.51 9.88
C VAL A 7 35.43 26.83 10.51
N LEU A 8 35.71 26.22 11.66
CA LEU A 8 37.02 26.34 12.32
C LEU A 8 37.87 25.13 11.95
N VAL A 9 38.98 25.37 11.25
CA VAL A 9 39.98 24.34 10.92
C VAL A 9 41.27 24.71 11.65
N ASN A 10 41.68 23.87 12.60
CA ASN A 10 42.84 24.11 13.46
C ASN A 10 42.82 25.48 14.17
N GLY A 11 41.62 25.93 14.58
CA GLY A 11 41.42 27.21 15.26
C GLY A 11 41.39 28.44 14.35
N ILE A 12 41.51 28.26 13.03
CA ILE A 12 41.41 29.33 12.04
C ILE A 12 40.06 29.26 11.35
N VAL A 13 39.43 30.43 11.18
CA VAL A 13 38.16 30.57 10.48
C VAL A 13 38.39 30.43 8.98
N GLN A 14 37.66 29.52 8.33
CA GLN A 14 37.72 29.29 6.90
C GLN A 14 36.30 29.23 6.31
N GLU A 15 36.15 29.69 5.07
CA GLU A 15 34.93 29.44 4.29
C GLU A 15 34.84 27.95 3.94
N MET A 16 33.66 27.36 4.16
CA MET A 16 33.44 25.97 3.78
C MET A 16 33.32 25.88 2.24
N PRO A 17 34.17 25.06 1.57
CA PRO A 17 34.07 24.88 0.12
C PRO A 17 32.67 24.42 -0.30
N ALA A 18 32.22 24.81 -1.50
CA ALA A 18 30.86 24.50 -1.98
C ALA A 18 30.53 23.00 -2.08
N ASN A 19 31.57 22.16 -2.12
CA ASN A 19 31.55 20.71 -2.20
C ASN A 19 31.93 20.02 -0.86
N ASP A 20 32.18 20.80 0.19
CA ASP A 20 32.47 20.32 1.53
C ASP A 20 31.20 20.40 2.40
N ARG A 21 31.03 19.46 3.32
CA ARG A 21 29.86 19.39 4.20
C ARG A 21 30.32 19.59 5.63
N VAL A 22 29.52 20.30 6.43
CA VAL A 22 29.71 20.29 7.89
C VAL A 22 29.55 18.84 8.35
N ILE A 23 30.65 18.24 8.78
CA ILE A 23 30.64 16.95 9.46
C ILE A 23 29.70 17.12 10.66
N ASN A 24 28.64 16.31 10.74
CA ASN A 24 27.53 16.40 11.71
C ASN A 24 26.44 17.46 11.49
N GLY A 25 26.28 18.01 10.28
CA GLY A 25 25.12 18.84 9.90
C GLY A 25 23.86 18.06 9.49
N GLY A 26 23.74 16.76 9.83
CA GLY A 26 22.64 15.88 9.40
C GLY A 26 22.97 15.03 8.17
N ASN A 27 24.08 14.29 8.20
CA ASN A 27 24.35 13.27 7.19
C ASN A 27 23.68 11.96 7.61
N ILE A 28 22.55 11.61 6.98
CA ILE A 28 21.90 10.31 7.20
C ILE A 28 22.79 9.24 6.54
N PRO A 29 23.38 8.29 7.29
CA PRO A 29 24.18 7.22 6.71
C PRO A 29 23.38 6.45 5.66
N ARG A 30 24.04 6.03 4.57
CA ARG A 30 23.40 5.36 3.44
C ARG A 30 24.15 4.07 3.11
N GLN A 31 23.65 2.95 3.62
CA GLN A 31 24.29 1.63 3.53
C GLN A 31 23.26 0.52 3.72
N GLY A 32 23.60 -0.74 3.42
CA GLY A 32 22.66 -1.87 3.46
C GLY A 32 22.57 -2.61 4.80
N THR A 33 23.37 -2.21 5.79
CA THR A 33 23.37 -2.79 7.14
C THR A 33 23.22 -1.67 8.17
N ALA A 34 22.37 -1.91 9.17
CA ALA A 34 22.05 -0.94 10.20
C ALA A 34 23.32 -0.44 10.92
N PRO A 35 23.47 0.89 11.14
CA PRO A 35 24.53 1.43 11.96
C PRO A 35 24.48 0.90 13.39
N ALA A 36 25.65 0.66 13.98
CA ALA A 36 25.81 0.31 15.38
C ALA A 36 27.09 0.98 15.95
N PRO A 37 27.10 1.38 17.23
CA PRO A 37 25.96 1.44 18.13
C PRO A 37 24.98 2.55 17.69
N ALA A 38 23.68 2.35 17.93
CA ALA A 38 22.63 3.32 17.62
C ALA A 38 22.08 3.93 18.91
N VAL A 39 21.71 5.22 18.86
CA VAL A 39 21.05 5.97 19.93
C VAL A 39 19.65 6.34 19.50
N ASP A 40 18.73 6.43 20.46
CA ASP A 40 17.34 6.84 20.18
C ASP A 40 17.32 8.15 19.37
N GLY A 41 16.54 8.15 18.28
CA GLY A 41 16.45 9.27 17.34
C GLY A 41 17.42 9.22 16.16
N ASP A 42 18.39 8.30 16.11
CA ASP A 42 19.29 8.16 14.96
C ASP A 42 18.50 7.80 13.69
N GLN A 43 18.94 8.35 12.56
CA GLN A 43 18.36 8.10 11.24
C GLN A 43 19.34 7.37 10.33
N TRP A 44 18.85 6.47 9.49
CA TRP A 44 19.65 5.71 8.52
C TRP A 44 18.84 5.43 7.26
N TYR A 45 19.45 5.57 6.08
CA TYR A 45 18.85 5.14 4.83
C TYR A 45 19.34 3.72 4.49
N ASP A 46 18.44 2.75 4.62
CA ASP A 46 18.68 1.36 4.25
C ASP A 46 18.66 1.23 2.72
N THR A 47 19.85 1.07 2.13
CA THR A 47 19.97 0.92 0.67
C THR A 47 19.54 -0.44 0.15
N SER A 48 19.43 -1.45 1.02
CA SER A 48 18.95 -2.79 0.64
C SER A 48 17.43 -2.79 0.47
N ASN A 49 16.74 -2.06 1.35
CA ASN A 49 15.27 -1.97 1.37
C ASN A 49 14.72 -0.63 0.82
N ASN A 50 15.60 0.27 0.41
CA ASN A 50 15.28 1.60 -0.13
C ASN A 50 14.36 2.42 0.81
N ALA A 51 14.63 2.34 2.12
CA ALA A 51 13.77 2.88 3.17
C ALA A 51 14.55 3.78 4.14
N LEU A 52 13.91 4.86 4.60
CA LEU A 52 14.41 5.66 5.70
C LEU A 52 14.03 4.99 7.03
N MET A 53 15.00 4.81 7.91
CA MET A 53 14.87 4.16 9.20
C MET A 53 15.15 5.16 10.35
N LEU A 54 14.47 4.98 11.47
CA LEU A 54 14.65 5.70 12.74
C LEU A 54 14.90 4.68 13.84
N TYR A 55 15.89 4.89 14.71
CA TYR A 55 16.11 4.04 15.86
C TYR A 55 15.25 4.51 17.04
N SER A 56 14.44 3.61 17.62
CA SER A 56 13.49 3.91 18.72
C SER A 56 14.07 3.77 20.13
N GLY A 57 15.40 3.65 20.24
CA GLY A 57 16.09 3.30 21.47
C GLY A 57 16.17 1.79 21.73
N SER A 58 15.48 0.96 20.94
CA SER A 58 15.58 -0.50 21.02
C SER A 58 15.71 -1.19 19.65
N ASN A 59 15.03 -0.68 18.62
CA ASN A 59 15.05 -1.26 17.28
C ASN A 59 15.02 -0.16 16.21
N TRP A 60 15.48 -0.49 15.00
CA TRP A 60 15.28 0.35 13.81
C TRP A 60 13.87 0.15 13.26
N ILE A 61 13.11 1.23 13.08
CA ILE A 61 11.77 1.27 12.49
C ILE A 61 11.78 2.09 11.19
N SER A 62 10.95 1.74 10.21
CA SER A 62 10.86 2.53 8.98
C SER A 62 10.02 3.80 9.19
N VAL A 63 10.53 4.94 8.72
CA VAL A 63 9.90 6.27 8.77
C VAL A 63 8.91 6.47 7.62
N GLY A 64 8.98 5.63 6.59
CA GLY A 64 8.07 5.62 5.45
C GLY A 64 7.26 4.34 5.43
N GLY A 65 6.05 4.37 5.99
CA GLY A 65 5.09 3.29 5.89
C GLY A 65 5.29 2.17 6.92
N ALA A 66 4.87 2.41 8.16
CA ALA A 66 4.61 1.34 9.14
C ALA A 66 3.74 1.87 10.30
N SER A 67 2.46 2.10 10.01
CA SER A 67 1.35 1.93 10.96
C SER A 67 0.05 1.84 10.15
N GLY A 68 -0.22 0.64 9.64
CA GLY A 68 -1.53 0.28 9.05
C GLY A 68 -1.83 0.71 7.61
N GLY A 69 -0.96 1.47 6.93
CA GLY A 69 -1.20 1.90 5.54
C GLY A 69 0.06 2.19 4.72
N GLY A 70 1.18 1.58 5.10
CA GLY A 70 2.50 1.87 4.54
C GLY A 70 2.78 1.09 3.26
N SER A 71 2.93 1.83 2.16
CA SER A 71 3.35 1.36 0.82
C SER A 71 2.53 0.20 0.22
N VAL A 72 1.98 0.40 -0.97
CA VAL A 72 1.37 -0.70 -1.73
C VAL A 72 2.50 -1.57 -2.28
N VAL A 73 2.57 -2.84 -1.87
CA VAL A 73 3.47 -3.80 -2.53
C VAL A 73 2.93 -4.09 -3.92
N VAL A 74 3.77 -4.14 -4.94
CA VAL A 74 3.35 -4.44 -6.33
C VAL A 74 4.09 -5.69 -6.79
N SER A 75 3.37 -6.80 -6.98
CA SER A 75 3.96 -8.11 -7.28
C SER A 75 2.89 -9.09 -7.80
N PRO A 76 3.23 -10.10 -8.62
CA PRO A 76 2.31 -11.18 -8.98
C PRO A 76 2.14 -12.22 -7.87
N THR A 77 2.90 -12.11 -6.78
CA THR A 77 2.83 -13.02 -5.62
C THR A 77 2.58 -12.24 -4.35
N ALA A 78 1.72 -12.79 -3.49
CA ALA A 78 1.33 -12.15 -2.23
C ALA A 78 2.53 -12.00 -1.26
N PRO A 79 2.64 -10.86 -0.54
CA PRO A 79 3.60 -10.73 0.54
C PRO A 79 3.42 -11.81 1.61
N THR A 80 4.53 -12.37 2.12
CA THR A 80 4.51 -13.47 3.09
C THR A 80 4.45 -13.02 4.55
N THR A 81 4.69 -11.73 4.82
CA THR A 81 4.70 -11.15 6.17
C THR A 81 3.85 -9.88 6.28
N PRO A 82 2.57 -9.90 5.85
CA PRO A 82 1.71 -8.72 5.96
C PRO A 82 1.33 -8.41 7.41
N SER A 83 1.05 -7.14 7.66
CA SER A 83 0.33 -6.68 8.85
C SER A 83 -1.14 -6.47 8.50
N ASP A 84 -2.02 -6.41 9.51
CA ASP A 84 -3.42 -6.04 9.28
C ASP A 84 -3.51 -4.70 8.54
N GLY A 85 -4.33 -4.65 7.49
CA GLY A 85 -4.48 -3.47 6.62
C GLY A 85 -3.35 -3.28 5.60
N SER A 86 -2.38 -4.18 5.50
CA SER A 86 -1.37 -4.13 4.43
C SER A 86 -2.04 -4.11 3.05
N LEU A 87 -1.49 -3.33 2.12
CA LEU A 87 -1.98 -3.22 0.75
C LEU A 87 -1.02 -3.89 -0.23
N TRP A 88 -1.58 -4.63 -1.18
CA TRP A 88 -0.83 -5.30 -2.24
C TRP A 88 -1.59 -5.17 -3.57
N TYR A 89 -0.94 -4.66 -4.61
CA TYR A 89 -1.44 -4.76 -5.97
C TYR A 89 -0.95 -6.07 -6.59
N ASP A 90 -1.88 -7.00 -6.75
CA ASP A 90 -1.69 -8.28 -7.42
C ASP A 90 -1.65 -8.05 -8.93
N THR A 91 -0.44 -8.09 -9.52
CA THR A 91 -0.28 -7.87 -10.96
C THR A 91 -0.73 -9.06 -11.81
N ALA A 92 -0.95 -10.24 -11.21
CA ALA A 92 -1.44 -11.41 -11.94
C ALA A 92 -2.96 -11.32 -12.14
N GLU A 93 -3.68 -10.84 -11.13
CA GLU A 93 -5.14 -10.68 -11.18
C GLU A 93 -5.60 -9.25 -11.53
N GLY A 94 -4.72 -8.25 -11.38
CA GLY A 94 -5.01 -6.85 -11.67
C GLY A 94 -5.74 -6.10 -10.55
N PHE A 95 -5.71 -6.61 -9.32
CA PHE A 95 -6.48 -6.06 -8.19
C PHE A 95 -5.59 -5.48 -7.10
N LEU A 96 -6.01 -4.35 -6.55
CA LEU A 96 -5.56 -3.93 -5.23
C LEU A 96 -6.25 -4.83 -4.19
N LYS A 97 -5.47 -5.43 -3.30
CA LYS A 97 -5.93 -6.28 -2.20
C LYS A 97 -5.51 -5.70 -0.86
N VAL A 98 -6.32 -5.94 0.16
CA VAL A 98 -6.02 -5.64 1.57
C VAL A 98 -5.86 -6.94 2.35
N TYR A 99 -4.87 -7.00 3.23
CA TYR A 99 -4.72 -8.12 4.14
C TYR A 99 -5.59 -7.93 5.38
N LEU A 100 -6.45 -8.91 5.66
CA LEU A 100 -7.27 -8.96 6.87
C LEU A 100 -6.67 -9.97 7.83
N ALA A 101 -6.04 -9.52 8.91
CA ALA A 101 -5.39 -10.40 9.88
C ALA A 101 -6.39 -11.31 10.63
N ALA A 102 -7.66 -10.89 10.73
CA ALA A 102 -8.71 -11.68 11.37
C ALA A 102 -9.04 -12.97 10.59
N THR A 103 -8.97 -12.95 9.27
CA THR A 103 -9.25 -14.11 8.40
C THR A 103 -8.00 -14.71 7.76
N VAL A 104 -6.84 -14.05 7.91
CA VAL A 104 -5.56 -14.48 7.32
C VAL A 104 -5.64 -14.53 5.79
N GLU A 105 -6.33 -13.56 5.19
CA GLU A 105 -6.64 -13.55 3.76
C GLU A 105 -6.33 -12.19 3.13
N TRP A 106 -5.97 -12.24 1.83
CA TRP A 106 -5.90 -11.08 0.96
C TRP A 106 -7.23 -10.94 0.22
N VAL A 107 -7.96 -9.87 0.51
CA VAL A 107 -9.28 -9.61 -0.08
C VAL A 107 -9.15 -8.51 -1.14
N PRO A 108 -9.68 -8.70 -2.36
CA PRO A 108 -9.75 -7.64 -3.37
C PRO A 108 -10.53 -6.42 -2.87
N CYS A 109 -9.95 -5.25 -3.01
CA CYS A 109 -10.58 -3.95 -2.74
C CYS A 109 -11.41 -3.51 -3.95
N GLN A 110 -12.40 -4.30 -4.35
CA GLN A 110 -13.26 -3.99 -5.49
C GLN A 110 -14.65 -4.59 -5.36
N MET A 111 -15.58 -4.05 -6.15
CA MET A 111 -16.82 -4.71 -6.53
C MET A 111 -16.71 -5.09 -8.01
N ALA A 112 -16.88 -6.37 -8.32
CA ALA A 112 -16.92 -6.85 -9.70
C ALA A 112 -18.34 -6.73 -10.27
N PHE A 113 -18.41 -6.51 -11.58
CA PHE A 113 -19.65 -6.49 -12.35
C PHE A 113 -19.59 -7.56 -13.46
N PHE A 114 -20.44 -8.57 -13.37
CA PHE A 114 -20.48 -9.70 -14.30
C PHE A 114 -21.66 -9.56 -15.29
N ILE A 115 -21.45 -9.92 -16.55
CA ILE A 115 -22.51 -9.99 -17.57
C ILE A 115 -22.44 -11.36 -18.25
N GLN A 116 -23.40 -12.24 -17.95
CA GLN A 116 -23.49 -13.58 -18.54
C GLN A 116 -24.83 -14.25 -18.19
N ASP A 117 -25.28 -15.21 -18.99
CA ASP A 117 -26.60 -15.81 -18.82
C ASP A 117 -26.76 -16.61 -17.52
N THR A 118 -25.69 -17.25 -17.06
CA THR A 118 -25.65 -18.05 -15.82
C THR A 118 -24.89 -17.36 -14.70
N ALA A 119 -25.28 -17.63 -13.46
CA ALA A 119 -24.63 -17.03 -12.31
C ALA A 119 -23.12 -17.38 -12.26
N PRO A 120 -22.21 -16.43 -11.99
CA PRO A 120 -20.81 -16.73 -11.75
C PRO A 120 -20.65 -17.77 -10.63
N THR A 121 -19.73 -18.72 -10.83
CA THR A 121 -19.46 -19.82 -9.88
C THR A 121 -18.11 -19.68 -9.18
N THR A 122 -17.24 -18.80 -9.65
CA THR A 122 -15.94 -18.45 -9.06
C THR A 122 -15.63 -16.97 -9.29
N GLY A 123 -14.63 -16.44 -8.58
CA GLY A 123 -14.08 -15.11 -8.83
C GLY A 123 -14.96 -13.93 -8.37
N PHE A 124 -16.02 -14.20 -7.61
CA PHE A 124 -16.87 -13.18 -7.02
C PHE A 124 -16.61 -13.05 -5.51
N ASN A 125 -16.90 -11.87 -4.97
CA ASN A 125 -16.84 -11.52 -3.55
C ASN A 125 -18.17 -10.92 -3.10
N GLN A 126 -18.32 -10.74 -1.79
CA GLN A 126 -19.50 -10.09 -1.23
C GLN A 126 -19.73 -8.72 -1.87
N GLY A 127 -20.97 -8.44 -2.29
CA GLY A 127 -21.36 -7.15 -2.87
C GLY A 127 -21.15 -7.05 -4.37
N ASP A 128 -20.54 -8.05 -5.02
CA ASP A 128 -20.44 -8.08 -6.47
C ASP A 128 -21.82 -8.10 -7.12
N ILE A 129 -21.91 -7.53 -8.32
CA ILE A 129 -23.16 -7.44 -9.09
C ILE A 129 -23.05 -8.32 -10.33
N TRP A 130 -24.09 -9.07 -10.62
CA TRP A 130 -24.22 -9.88 -11.83
C TRP A 130 -25.51 -9.53 -12.56
N TYR A 131 -25.42 -9.31 -13.86
CA TYR A 131 -26.55 -9.18 -14.77
C TYR A 131 -26.69 -10.45 -15.63
N SER A 132 -27.89 -11.04 -15.62
CA SER A 132 -28.27 -12.13 -16.53
C SER A 132 -29.04 -11.57 -17.72
N PRO A 133 -28.49 -11.58 -18.96
CA PRO A 133 -29.24 -11.22 -20.16
C PRO A 133 -30.42 -12.16 -20.43
N LEU A 134 -30.25 -13.46 -20.16
CA LEU A 134 -31.30 -14.47 -20.29
C LEU A 134 -32.52 -14.21 -19.38
N LEU A 135 -32.27 -13.86 -18.11
CA LEU A 135 -33.32 -13.63 -17.12
C LEU A 135 -33.75 -12.16 -17.04
N ASN A 136 -32.96 -11.25 -17.62
CA ASN A 136 -33.12 -9.80 -17.52
C ASN A 136 -33.16 -9.31 -16.06
N VAL A 137 -32.24 -9.83 -15.24
CA VAL A 137 -32.20 -9.59 -13.78
C VAL A 137 -30.80 -9.22 -13.33
N PHE A 138 -30.72 -8.17 -12.50
CA PHE A 138 -29.55 -7.87 -11.68
C PHE A 138 -29.62 -8.65 -10.37
N SER A 139 -28.49 -9.23 -9.97
CA SER A 139 -28.33 -9.91 -8.68
C SER A 139 -27.08 -9.41 -7.99
N MET A 140 -27.10 -9.35 -6.66
CA MET A 140 -25.92 -9.07 -5.84
C MET A 140 -25.48 -10.35 -5.13
N TYR A 141 -24.17 -10.61 -5.06
CA TYR A 141 -23.66 -11.74 -4.29
C TYR A 141 -23.68 -11.40 -2.79
N VAL A 142 -24.48 -12.14 -2.03
CA VAL A 142 -24.60 -11.98 -0.59
C VAL A 142 -23.85 -13.11 0.11
N ALA A 143 -22.60 -12.85 0.47
CA ALA A 143 -21.80 -13.77 1.29
C ALA A 143 -22.35 -13.85 2.73
N GLY A 144 -22.09 -14.95 3.43
CA GLY A 144 -22.60 -15.20 4.78
C GLY A 144 -23.84 -16.07 4.79
N SER A 145 -25.00 -15.52 5.20
CA SER A 145 -26.21 -16.29 5.50
C SER A 145 -26.85 -16.99 4.28
N THR A 146 -26.68 -16.45 3.08
CA THR A 146 -27.30 -16.98 1.85
C THR A 146 -26.30 -17.60 0.89
N ASN A 147 -25.03 -17.14 0.91
CA ASN A 147 -23.93 -17.61 0.07
C ASN A 147 -24.34 -17.78 -1.42
N SER A 148 -25.12 -16.84 -1.93
CA SER A 148 -25.82 -16.95 -3.20
C SER A 148 -26.01 -15.59 -3.86
N TRP A 149 -26.28 -15.64 -5.17
CA TRP A 149 -26.73 -14.49 -5.95
C TRP A 149 -28.19 -14.20 -5.62
N VAL A 150 -28.46 -13.03 -5.05
CA VAL A 150 -29.80 -12.59 -4.66
C VAL A 150 -30.28 -11.55 -5.67
N PRO A 151 -31.41 -11.78 -6.36
CA PRO A 151 -32.00 -10.79 -7.26
C PRO A 151 -32.23 -9.46 -6.55
N MET A 152 -31.75 -8.39 -7.17
CA MET A 152 -32.01 -7.03 -6.72
C MET A 152 -33.45 -6.67 -7.10
N GLY A 153 -34.19 -6.05 -6.18
CA GLY A 153 -35.60 -5.71 -6.38
C GLY A 153 -35.84 -4.78 -7.57
N SER A 154 -37.09 -4.69 -8.02
CA SER A 154 -37.55 -4.04 -9.27
C SER A 154 -37.31 -2.53 -9.39
N GLN A 155 -36.53 -1.92 -8.50
CA GLN A 155 -36.22 -0.48 -8.52
C GLN A 155 -35.06 -0.12 -9.45
N LEU A 156 -34.31 -1.10 -9.95
CA LEU A 156 -33.34 -0.92 -11.02
C LEU A 156 -33.95 -1.45 -12.31
N SER A 157 -34.68 -0.59 -13.03
CA SER A 157 -35.14 -0.94 -14.37
C SER A 157 -33.96 -0.90 -15.34
N VAL A 158 -33.86 -1.88 -16.24
CA VAL A 158 -32.86 -1.90 -17.33
C VAL A 158 -32.99 -0.65 -18.21
N THR A 159 -34.19 -0.06 -18.28
CA THR A 159 -34.45 1.22 -18.96
C THR A 159 -33.75 2.42 -18.32
N ASP A 160 -33.52 2.42 -17.00
CA ASP A 160 -32.87 3.53 -16.29
C ASP A 160 -31.34 3.47 -16.39
N ILE A 161 -30.77 2.27 -16.57
CA ILE A 161 -29.32 2.04 -16.67
C ILE A 161 -28.78 2.21 -18.10
N LEU A 162 -29.60 1.99 -19.13
CA LEU A 162 -29.22 2.15 -20.54
C LEU A 162 -29.52 3.55 -21.11
N ALA A 163 -29.92 4.51 -20.26
CA ALA A 163 -30.22 5.88 -20.68
C ALA A 163 -28.97 6.74 -20.97
N PHE A 164 -27.76 6.21 -20.77
CA PHE A 164 -26.52 6.82 -21.25
C PHE A 164 -25.79 5.82 -22.14
N GLY A 165 -26.06 5.93 -23.45
CA GLY A 165 -25.24 5.30 -24.49
C GLY A 165 -23.85 5.91 -24.59
#